data_AF-A0A4Q3W7D4-F1
#
_entry.id   AF-A0A4Q3W7D4-F1
#
_cell.length_a   1.000
_cell.length_b   1.000
_cell.length_c   1.000
_cell.angle_alpha   90.00
_cell.angle_beta   90.00
_cell.angle_gamma   90.00
#
_symmetry.space_group_name_H-M   'P 1'
#
loop_
_entity.id
_entity.type
_entity.pdbx_description
1 polymer ?
#
loop_
_entity_poly.entity_id
_entity_poly.type
_entity_poly.pdbx_seq_one_letter_code
_entity_poly.pdbx_strand_id
1 'polypeptide(L)'
;FNGLNKDGALIVIEKILAEDSRFNRDFIKYYYDMKRRHHYSEMEIAQKREALENVLIPYKLSENITLLRDAGFEHCETFFKWYNFAGFIAKKSS
;
A
#
# COMPACT_ATOMS: atom_id res chain seq x y z
N PHE A 1 6.30 -16.38 -0.56
CA PHE A 1 7.19 -16.97 -1.59
C PHE A 1 7.07 -18.49 -1.69
N ASN A 2 7.36 -19.26 -0.63
CA ASN A 2 7.46 -20.73 -0.68
C ASN A 2 6.22 -21.47 -1.21
N GLY A 3 5.01 -20.96 -0.95
CA GLY A 3 3.76 -21.57 -1.44
C GLY A 3 3.40 -21.25 -2.90
N LEU A 4 4.19 -20.43 -3.61
CA LEU A 4 3.94 -20.11 -5.03
C LEU A 4 4.56 -21.16 -5.96
N ASN A 5 3.79 -21.51 -6.99
CA ASN A 5 4.29 -22.29 -8.12
C ASN A 5 5.40 -21.54 -8.87
N LYS A 6 6.17 -22.30 -9.64
CA LYS A 6 7.17 -21.75 -10.57
C LYS A 6 6.52 -20.73 -11.50
N ASP A 7 7.22 -19.62 -11.76
CA ASP A 7 6.75 -18.46 -12.54
C ASP A 7 5.49 -17.75 -12.00
N GLY A 8 5.07 -18.10 -10.79
CA GLY A 8 3.95 -17.46 -10.11
C GLY A 8 4.22 -15.99 -9.78
N ALA A 9 3.15 -15.21 -9.76
CA ALA A 9 3.18 -13.79 -9.36
C ALA A 9 2.36 -13.58 -8.09
N LEU A 10 2.86 -12.72 -7.21
CA LEU A 10 2.14 -12.15 -6.09
C LEU A 10 1.74 -10.71 -6.46
N ILE A 11 0.47 -10.38 -6.25
CA ILE A 11 -0.04 -9.01 -6.38
C ILE A 11 -0.51 -8.56 -5.00
N VAL A 12 -0.01 -7.40 -4.56
CA VAL A 12 -0.36 -6.79 -3.27
C VAL A 12 -0.80 -5.37 -3.52
N ILE A 13 -1.97 -4.97 -3.00
CA ILE A 13 -2.40 -3.57 -2.97
C ILE A 13 -2.53 -3.18 -1.52
N GLU A 14 -1.72 -2.22 -1.10
CA GLU A 14 -1.65 -1.82 0.29
C GLU A 14 -1.56 -0.32 0.49
N LYS A 15 -1.92 0.09 1.70
CA LYS A 15 -1.73 1.47 2.17
C LYS A 15 -0.26 1.65 2.54
N ILE A 16 0.36 2.69 2.02
CA ILE A 16 1.78 2.99 2.21
C ILE A 16 2.00 4.37 2.82
N LEU A 17 3.19 4.55 3.39
CA LEU A 17 3.74 5.87 3.68
C LEU A 17 4.50 6.39 2.45
N ALA A 18 4.38 7.69 2.18
CA ALA A 18 5.28 8.33 1.22
C ALA A 18 6.69 8.44 1.82
N GLU A 19 7.70 8.44 0.94
CA GLU A 19 9.12 8.59 1.35
C GLU A 19 9.37 9.93 2.05
N ASP A 20 8.78 11.01 1.53
CA ASP A 20 8.81 12.36 2.12
C ASP A 20 7.55 12.60 2.98
N SER A 21 7.75 13.07 4.21
CA SER A 21 6.69 13.28 5.19
C SER A 21 5.71 14.41 4.82
N ARG A 22 6.14 15.40 4.01
CA ARG A 22 5.26 16.46 3.51
C ARG A 22 4.30 15.90 2.48
N PHE A 23 4.82 15.16 1.49
CA PHE A 23 3.97 14.48 0.52
C PHE A 23 3.06 13.45 1.18
N ASN A 24 3.52 12.76 2.23
CA ASN A 24 2.67 11.83 2.98
C ASN A 24 1.42 12.52 3.54
N ARG A 25 1.60 13.71 4.15
CA ARG A 25 0.51 14.51 4.69
C ARG A 25 -0.47 14.95 3.60
N ASP A 26 0.05 15.44 2.49
CA ASP A 26 -0.74 15.90 1.36
C ASP A 26 -1.54 14.75 0.74
N PHE A 27 -0.92 13.59 0.55
CA PHE A 27 -1.58 12.40 0.02
C PHE A 27 -2.71 11.90 0.92
N ILE A 28 -2.50 11.90 2.24
CA ILE A 28 -3.55 11.56 3.21
C ILE A 28 -4.72 12.55 3.08
N LYS A 29 -4.42 13.86 3.01
CA LYS A 29 -5.44 14.90 2.84
C LYS A 29 -6.23 14.69 1.55
N TYR A 30 -5.57 14.53 0.41
CA TYR A 30 -6.21 14.36 -0.89
C TYR A 30 -7.06 13.09 -0.96
N TYR A 31 -6.64 12.02 -0.29
CA TYR A 31 -7.42 10.79 -0.18
C TYR A 31 -8.74 11.02 0.59
N TYR A 32 -8.72 11.78 1.69
CA TYR A 32 -9.94 12.11 2.41
C TYR A 32 -10.84 13.08 1.63
N ASP A 33 -10.25 14.07 0.94
CA ASP A 33 -11.00 14.99 0.09
C ASP A 33 -11.69 14.24 -1.07
N MET A 34 -11.04 13.22 -1.63
CA MET A 34 -11.66 12.31 -2.59
C MET A 34 -12.85 11.57 -1.97
N LYS A 35 -12.73 10.99 -0.77
CA LYS A 35 -13.85 10.31 -0.10
C LYS A 35 -15.05 11.24 0.12
N ARG A 36 -14.80 12.47 0.57
CA ARG A 36 -15.86 13.48 0.74
C ARG A 36 -16.60 13.75 -0.57
N ARG A 37 -15.86 13.91 -1.68
CA ARG A 37 -16.45 14.08 -3.03
C ARG A 37 -17.26 12.86 -3.50
N HIS A 38 -16.95 11.67 -2.99
CA HIS A 38 -17.72 10.45 -3.25
C HIS A 38 -18.86 10.22 -2.24
N HIS A 39 -19.26 11.24 -1.47
CA HIS A 39 -20.39 11.19 -0.54
C HIS A 39 -20.22 10.20 0.62
N TYR A 40 -18.99 9.79 0.94
CA TYR A 40 -18.73 9.12 2.22
C TYR A 40 -18.99 10.09 3.37
N SER A 41 -19.78 9.69 4.35
CA SER A 41 -20.04 10.52 5.52
C SER A 41 -18.78 10.66 6.38
N GLU A 42 -18.64 11.78 7.09
CA GLU A 42 -17.51 11.97 8.02
C GLU A 42 -17.51 10.92 9.13
N MET A 43 -18.70 10.41 9.52
CA MET A 43 -18.86 9.34 10.50
C MET A 43 -18.30 8.00 10.00
N GLU A 44 -18.59 7.60 8.76
CA GLU A 44 -18.02 6.37 8.16
C GLU A 44 -16.50 6.49 7.99
N ILE A 45 -16.01 7.68 7.65
CA ILE A 45 -14.58 7.96 7.53
C ILE A 45 -13.90 7.85 8.91
N ALA A 46 -14.52 8.41 9.96
CA ALA A 46 -14.00 8.38 11.32
C ALA A 46 -14.00 6.98 11.92
N GLN A 47 -15.11 6.23 11.83
CA GLN A 47 -15.19 4.85 12.32
C GLN A 47 -14.14 3.93 11.67
N LYS A 48 -13.96 4.03 10.34
CA LYS A 48 -12.91 3.26 9.65
C LYS A 48 -11.50 3.67 10.06
N ARG A 49 -11.28 4.95 10.36
CA ARG A 49 -9.98 5.44 10.82
C ARG A 49 -9.66 4.91 12.21
N GLU A 50 -10.61 5.02 13.14
CA GLU A 50 -10.46 4.55 14.52
C GLU A 50 -10.21 3.05 14.59
N ALA A 51 -10.95 2.26 13.81
CA ALA A 51 -10.76 0.80 13.73
C ALA A 51 -9.37 0.38 13.21
N LEU A 52 -8.65 1.28 12.53
CA LEU A 52 -7.35 0.99 11.89
C LEU A 52 -6.19 1.72 12.56
N GLU A 53 -6.44 2.72 13.42
CA GLU A 53 -5.44 3.67 13.93
C GLU A 53 -4.35 3.04 14.80
N ASN A 54 -4.56 1.81 15.28
CA ASN A 54 -3.59 1.06 16.09
C ASN A 54 -3.33 -0.36 15.60
N VAL A 55 -3.93 -0.74 14.45
CA VAL A 55 -3.85 -2.10 13.91
C VAL A 55 -3.04 -2.13 12.63
N LEU A 56 -3.17 -1.10 11.78
CA LEU A 56 -2.50 -1.04 10.49
C LEU A 56 -1.31 -0.07 10.56
N ILE A 57 -0.10 -0.62 10.62
CA ILE A 57 1.16 0.15 10.52
C ILE A 57 1.64 0.10 9.07
N PRO A 58 1.43 1.15 8.26
CA PRO A 58 1.85 1.16 6.86
C PRO A 58 3.37 1.34 6.75
N TYR A 59 3.96 0.58 5.82
CA TYR A 59 5.36 0.72 5.42
C TYR A 59 5.50 1.72 4.28
N LYS A 60 6.70 2.28 4.11
CA LYS A 60 7.06 3.05 2.91
C LYS A 60 7.09 2.16 1.67
N LEU A 61 7.07 2.79 0.51
CA LEU A 61 7.15 2.07 -0.76
C LEU A 61 8.45 1.27 -0.87
N SER A 62 9.58 1.90 -0.55
CA SER A 62 10.89 1.26 -0.56
C SER A 62 10.96 0.06 0.40
N GLU A 63 10.42 0.21 1.61
CA GLU A 63 10.37 -0.85 2.62
C GLU A 63 9.56 -2.06 2.14
N ASN A 64 8.39 -1.85 1.51
CA ASN A 64 7.60 -2.94 0.92
C ASN A 64 8.36 -3.69 -0.18
N ILE A 65 9.05 -2.97 -1.07
CA ILE A 65 9.87 -3.60 -2.11
C ILE A 65 11.01 -4.42 -1.50
N THR A 66 11.66 -3.89 -0.46
CA THR A 66 12.70 -4.62 0.28
C THR A 66 12.14 -5.88 0.93
N LEU A 67 10.98 -5.80 1.60
CA LEU A 67 10.33 -6.98 2.20
C LEU A 67 10.00 -8.07 1.18
N LEU A 68 9.53 -7.70 -0.02
CA LEU A 68 9.28 -8.65 -1.09
C LEU A 68 10.59 -9.31 -1.57
N ARG A 69 11.65 -8.53 -1.74
CA ARG A 69 12.97 -9.08 -2.11
C ARG A 69 13.54 -10.00 -1.04
N ASP A 70 13.47 -9.60 0.22
CA ASP A 70 13.94 -10.38 1.37
C ASP A 70 13.14 -11.69 1.51
N ALA A 71 11.87 -11.70 1.10
CA ALA A 71 11.05 -12.92 1.05
C ALA A 71 11.46 -13.89 -0.09
N GLY A 72 12.34 -13.49 -1.00
CA GLY A 72 12.87 -14.31 -2.09
C GLY A 72 12.40 -13.93 -3.50
N PHE A 73 11.63 -12.84 -3.67
CA PHE A 73 11.20 -12.41 -4.99
C PHE A 73 12.30 -11.61 -5.71
N GLU A 74 12.84 -12.14 -6.80
CA GLU A 74 13.90 -11.47 -7.57
C GLU A 74 13.40 -10.26 -8.35
N HIS A 75 12.17 -10.33 -8.87
CA HIS A 75 11.57 -9.27 -9.66
C HIS A 75 10.36 -8.69 -8.94
N CYS A 76 10.50 -7.45 -8.48
CA CYS A 76 9.43 -6.69 -7.80
C CYS A 76 9.28 -5.33 -8.47
N GLU A 77 8.05 -4.89 -8.70
CA GLU A 77 7.76 -3.57 -9.28
C GLU A 77 6.45 -2.98 -8.71
N THR A 78 6.39 -1.65 -8.66
CA THR A 78 5.15 -0.91 -8.38
C THR A 78 4.41 -0.64 -9.69
N PHE A 79 3.30 -1.34 -9.92
CA PHE A 79 2.48 -1.14 -11.13
C PHE A 79 1.39 -0.09 -10.95
N PHE A 80 1.10 0.29 -9.70
CA PHE A 80 0.09 1.28 -9.35
C PHE A 80 0.54 2.10 -8.15
N LYS A 81 0.35 3.41 -8.20
CA LYS A 81 0.49 4.26 -7.02
C LYS A 81 -0.50 5.41 -7.10
N TRP A 82 -1.28 5.58 -6.05
CA TRP A 82 -2.21 6.68 -5.93
C TRP A 82 -2.27 7.16 -4.49
N TYR A 83 -1.73 8.35 -4.26
CA TYR A 83 -1.56 8.93 -2.93
C TYR A 83 -0.85 7.95 -1.97
N ASN A 84 -1.55 7.54 -0.92
CA ASN A 84 -1.08 6.65 0.13
C ASN A 84 -1.48 5.18 -0.11
N PHE A 85 -1.78 4.79 -1.35
CA PHE A 85 -1.97 3.41 -1.76
C PHE A 85 -1.02 3.06 -2.91
N ALA A 86 -0.49 1.85 -2.89
CA ALA A 86 0.35 1.31 -3.95
C ALA A 86 0.00 -0.15 -4.24
N GLY A 87 0.16 -0.53 -5.51
CA GLY A 87 0.05 -1.88 -6.01
C GLY A 87 1.44 -2.40 -6.41
N PHE A 88 1.82 -3.53 -5.85
CA PHE A 88 3.07 -4.23 -6.10
C PHE A 88 2.81 -5.52 -6.85
N ILE A 89 3.70 -5.84 -7.79
CA ILE A 89 3.80 -7.16 -8.42
C ILE A 89 5.17 -7.74 -8.11
N ALA A 90 5.20 -8.99 -7.65
CA ALA A 90 6.42 -9.72 -7.35
C ALA A 90 6.39 -11.09 -8.03
N LYS A 91 7.39 -11.42 -8.84
CA LYS A 91 7.47 -12.69 -9.57
C LYS A 91 8.47 -13.63 -8.92
N LYS A 92 8.07 -14.89 -8.75
CA LYS A 92 8.98 -15.97 -8.38
C LYS A 92 9.73 -16.41 -9.63
N SER A 93 11.04 -16.21 -9.63
CA SER A 93 11.91 -16.77 -10.65
C SER A 93 11.99 -18.30 -10.52
N SER A 94 12.37 -18.91 -11.63
CA SER A 94 12.39 -20.36 -11.87
C SER A 94 13.22 -21.17 -10.88
#